data_AF-A0A8S3HVW7-F1
#
_entry.id   AF-A0A8S3HVW7-F1
#
_cell.length_a   1.000
_cell.length_b   1.000
_cell.length_c   1.000
_cell.angle_alpha   90.00
_cell.angle_beta   90.00
_cell.angle_gamma   90.00
#
_symmetry.space_group_name_H-M   'P 1'
#
loop_
_entity.id
_entity.type
_entity.pdbx_description
1 polymer ?
#
loop_
_entity_poly.entity_id
_entity_poly.type
_entity_poly.pdbx_seq_one_letter_code
_entity_poly.pdbx_strand_id
1 'polypeptide(L)'
;MTKASIEIDFSENIEINHPKCVHGPTLLFHSSTSKFFACSACRDRQECDIFIPYDERNEKGSKKMIQQNQREYERFKKHIQTLQKKRKIFNKKLNM
;
A
#
# COMPACT_ATOMS: atom_id res chain seq x y z
N MET A 1 -13.56 15.18 24.45
CA MET A 1 -12.69 14.94 23.29
C MET A 1 -13.58 14.46 22.16
N THR A 2 -13.91 15.31 21.20
CA THR A 2 -14.73 14.92 20.03
C THR A 2 -13.96 13.84 19.27
N LYS A 3 -14.59 12.68 19.09
CA LYS A 3 -14.00 11.56 18.35
C LYS A 3 -13.88 12.02 16.89
N ALA A 4 -12.66 12.23 16.40
CA ALA A 4 -12.47 12.50 14.98
C ALA A 4 -12.89 11.25 14.20
N SER A 5 -13.98 11.33 13.45
CA SER A 5 -14.36 10.27 12.51
C SER A 5 -13.35 10.27 11.37
N ILE A 6 -12.69 9.13 11.18
CA ILE A 6 -11.82 8.87 10.04
C ILE A 6 -12.58 7.95 9.10
N GLU A 7 -12.70 8.37 7.85
CA GLU A 7 -13.39 7.66 6.78
C GLU A 7 -12.39 7.29 5.67
N ILE A 8 -12.77 6.35 4.81
CA ILE A 8 -11.98 5.91 3.66
C ILE A 8 -12.65 6.45 2.40
N ASP A 9 -11.88 7.14 1.58
CA ASP A 9 -12.30 7.65 0.29
C ASP A 9 -11.99 6.64 -0.82
N PHE A 10 -13.05 6.24 -1.54
CA PHE A 10 -12.99 5.31 -2.67
C PHE A 10 -13.22 6.01 -4.03
N SER A 11 -13.10 7.34 -4.10
CA SER A 11 -13.27 8.12 -5.33
C SER A 11 -12.16 7.90 -6.37
N GLU A 12 -11.01 7.38 -5.97
CA GLU A 12 -9.88 7.09 -6.84
C GLU A 12 -9.67 5.58 -7.06
N ASN A 13 -9.12 5.21 -8.22
CA ASN A 13 -8.72 3.83 -8.48
C ASN A 13 -7.46 3.47 -7.66
N ILE A 14 -7.65 2.64 -6.64
CA ILE A 14 -6.62 2.25 -5.67
C ILE A 14 -5.40 1.60 -6.35
N GLU A 15 -5.59 0.77 -7.38
CA GLU A 15 -4.48 0.03 -8.00
C GLU A 15 -3.55 0.95 -8.82
N ILE A 16 -4.14 1.98 -9.43
CA ILE A 16 -3.47 2.86 -10.39
C ILE A 16 -2.95 4.12 -9.69
N ASN A 17 -3.79 4.79 -8.91
CA ASN A 17 -3.54 6.14 -8.43
C ASN A 17 -2.90 6.18 -7.05
N HIS A 18 -3.00 5.11 -6.26
CA HIS A 18 -2.52 5.14 -4.89
C HIS A 18 -1.04 4.75 -4.80
N PRO A 19 -0.27 5.47 -3.95
CA PRO A 19 1.04 5.01 -3.50
C PRO A 19 0.97 3.60 -2.95
N LYS A 20 2.07 2.85 -3.12
CA LYS A 20 2.19 1.49 -2.61
C LYS A 20 3.24 1.45 -1.52
N CYS A 21 3.00 0.64 -0.51
CA CYS A 21 4.01 0.18 0.45
C CYS A 21 4.34 -1.29 0.17
N VAL A 22 5.25 -1.88 0.94
CA VAL A 22 5.61 -3.31 0.80
C VAL A 22 4.42 -4.25 1.02
N HIS A 23 3.38 -3.77 1.72
CA HIS A 23 2.16 -4.53 1.99
C HIS A 23 1.10 -4.41 0.88
N GLY A 24 1.26 -3.48 -0.06
CA GLY A 24 0.29 -3.24 -1.14
C GLY A 24 -0.10 -1.77 -1.32
N PRO A 25 -1.16 -1.51 -2.10
CA PRO A 25 -1.75 -0.19 -2.25
C PRO A 25 -2.20 0.40 -0.91
N THR A 26 -1.91 1.68 -0.72
CA THR A 26 -2.43 2.46 0.41
C THR A 26 -3.91 2.75 0.25
N LEU A 27 -4.59 3.06 1.35
CA LEU A 27 -5.94 3.63 1.33
C LEU A 27 -5.87 5.13 1.52
N LEU A 28 -6.84 5.82 0.94
CA LEU A 28 -7.01 7.25 1.08
C LEU A 28 -7.95 7.50 2.25
N PHE A 29 -7.40 7.96 3.36
CA PHE A 29 -8.17 8.32 4.54
C PHE A 29 -8.50 9.81 4.50
N HIS A 30 -9.68 10.16 4.99
CA HIS A 30 -10.01 11.56 5.23
C HIS A 30 -10.72 11.75 6.57
N SER A 31 -10.55 12.95 7.10
CA SER A 31 -11.27 13.50 8.23
C SER A 31 -11.86 14.85 7.82
N SER A 32 -12.53 15.54 8.74
CA SER A 32 -13.01 16.92 8.51
C SER A 32 -11.91 17.92 8.16
N THR A 33 -10.64 17.63 8.50
CA THR A 33 -9.53 18.58 8.39
C THR A 33 -8.37 18.12 7.52
N SER A 34 -8.33 16.86 7.11
CA SER A 34 -7.16 16.32 6.40
C SER A 34 -7.51 15.11 5.55
N LYS A 35 -6.72 14.91 4.50
CA LYS A 35 -6.78 13.76 3.61
C LYS A 35 -5.38 13.22 3.39
N PHE A 36 -5.17 11.91 3.52
CA PHE A 36 -3.83 11.31 3.47
C PHE A 36 -3.87 9.84 3.04
N PHE A 37 -2.77 9.38 2.45
CA PHE A 37 -2.56 7.97 2.16
C PHE A 37 -1.83 7.29 3.32
N ALA A 38 -2.31 6.12 3.74
CA ALA A 38 -1.66 5.28 4.74
C ALA A 38 -1.84 3.78 4.45
N CYS A 39 -1.06 2.95 5.15
CA CYS A 39 -1.11 1.50 4.98
C CYS A 39 -2.51 0.94 5.29
N SER A 40 -2.98 0.01 4.46
CA SER A 40 -4.23 -0.72 4.68
C SER A 40 -4.10 -1.91 5.62
N ALA A 41 -2.88 -2.45 5.76
CA ALA A 41 -2.59 -3.66 6.52
C ALA A 41 -2.03 -3.38 7.93
N CYS A 42 -1.35 -2.25 8.12
CA CYS A 42 -0.69 -1.90 9.38
C CYS A 42 -1.34 -0.67 10.01
N ARG A 43 -1.74 -0.78 11.28
CA ARG A 43 -2.25 0.37 12.06
C ARG A 43 -1.14 1.15 12.74
N ASP A 44 -0.04 0.48 13.09
CA ASP A 44 1.13 1.10 13.71
C ASP A 44 2.13 1.58 12.64
N ARG A 45 2.61 2.82 12.81
CA ARG A 45 3.62 3.42 11.93
C ARG A 45 4.99 2.76 12.08
N GLN A 46 5.24 2.06 13.18
CA GLN A 46 6.47 1.27 13.36
C GLN A 46 6.50 0.03 12.44
N GLU A 47 5.33 -0.51 12.08
CA GLU A 47 5.22 -1.64 11.15
C GLU A 47 5.21 -1.18 9.69
N CYS A 48 4.62 -0.02 9.42
CA CYS A 48 4.66 0.62 8.10
C CYS A 48 4.60 2.15 8.24
N ASP A 49 5.68 2.82 7.87
CA ASP A 49 5.88 4.26 8.06
C ASP A 49 5.28 5.12 6.95
N ILE A 50 4.59 4.51 5.97
CA ILE A 50 4.01 5.25 4.85
C ILE A 50 2.89 6.17 5.33
N PHE A 51 3.13 7.47 5.19
CA PHE A 51 2.14 8.51 5.42
C PHE A 51 2.38 9.63 4.43
N ILE A 52 1.41 9.91 3.57
CA ILE A 52 1.53 10.93 2.53
C ILE A 52 0.29 11.82 2.59
N PRO A 53 0.41 13.08 3.04
CA PRO A 53 -0.68 14.04 2.90
C PRO A 53 -1.12 14.14 1.43
N TYR A 54 -2.43 14.18 1.20
CA TYR A 54 -2.99 14.09 -0.16
C TYR A 54 -2.43 15.20 -1.06
N ASP A 55 -2.35 16.43 -0.55
CA ASP A 55 -1.89 17.60 -1.31
C ASP A 55 -0.37 17.57 -1.57
N GLU A 56 0.40 16.91 -0.69
CA GLU A 56 1.86 16.82 -0.79
C GLU A 56 2.33 15.64 -1.66
N ARG A 57 1.42 14.81 -2.20
CA ARG A 57 1.79 13.60 -2.98
C ARG A 57 2.69 13.89 -4.18
N ASN A 58 2.61 15.12 -4.71
CA ASN A 58 3.36 15.55 -5.87
C ASN A 58 4.69 16.24 -5.54
N GLU A 59 4.97 16.48 -4.26
CA GLU A 59 6.22 17.08 -3.81
C GLU A 59 7.41 16.14 -4.02
N LYS A 60 8.60 16.72 -4.15
CA LYS A 60 9.82 15.97 -4.46
C LYS A 60 10.14 14.91 -3.39
N GLY A 61 9.93 15.24 -2.12
CA GLY A 61 10.13 14.32 -1.00
C GLY A 61 9.19 13.12 -1.08
N SER A 62 7.88 13.38 -1.16
CA SER A 62 6.84 12.36 -1.32
C SER A 62 7.09 11.49 -2.55
N LYS A 63 7.39 12.07 -3.71
CA LYS A 63 7.68 11.31 -4.94
C LYS A 63 8.85 10.35 -4.79
N LYS A 64 9.93 10.77 -4.12
CA LYS A 64 11.10 9.91 -3.89
C LYS A 64 10.73 8.71 -3.01
N MET A 65 10.00 8.95 -1.92
CA MET A 65 9.51 7.90 -1.03
C MET A 65 8.55 6.94 -1.74
N ILE A 66 7.56 7.48 -2.47
CA ILE A 66 6.59 6.69 -3.27
C ILE A 66 7.33 5.80 -4.26
N GLN A 67 8.32 6.34 -4.98
CA GLN A 67 9.10 5.57 -5.95
C GLN A 67 9.91 4.46 -5.28
N GLN A 68 10.53 4.71 -4.13
CA GLN A 68 11.26 3.70 -3.38
C GLN A 68 10.34 2.57 -2.92
N ASN A 69 9.20 2.91 -2.31
CA ASN A 69 8.24 1.92 -1.83
C ASN A 69 7.60 1.12 -2.98
N GLN A 70 7.37 1.75 -4.14
CA GLN A 70 6.92 1.07 -5.34
C GLN A 70 7.92 0.01 -5.81
N ARG A 71 9.23 0.29 -5.76
CA ARG A 71 10.27 -0.69 -6.12
C ARG A 71 10.28 -1.87 -5.16
N GLU A 72 10.19 -1.62 -3.87
CA GLU A 72 10.14 -2.68 -2.84
C GLU A 72 8.88 -3.53 -2.97
N TYR A 73 7.72 -2.91 -3.21
CA TYR A 73 6.47 -3.62 -3.49
C TYR A 73 6.60 -4.56 -4.70
N GLU A 74 7.14 -4.08 -5.82
CA GLU A 74 7.32 -4.93 -7.00
C GLU A 74 8.32 -6.07 -6.77
N ARG A 75 9.35 -5.85 -5.96
CA ARG A 75 10.29 -6.90 -5.54
C ARG A 75 9.58 -7.98 -4.72
N PHE A 76 8.81 -7.57 -3.71
CA PHE A 76 8.03 -8.48 -2.87
C PHE A 76 6.99 -9.26 -3.70
N LYS A 77 6.24 -8.57 -4.58
CA LYS A 77 5.25 -9.17 -5.48
C LYS A 77 5.86 -10.24 -6.37
N LYS A 78 7.02 -9.98 -6.99
CA LYS A 78 7.75 -10.98 -7.80
C LYS A 78 8.18 -12.19 -6.99
N HIS A 79 8.63 -11.99 -5.74
CA HIS A 79 8.99 -13.08 -4.84
C HIS A 79 7.78 -13.98 -4.54
N ILE A 80 6.65 -13.39 -4.13
CA ILE A 80 5.41 -14.11 -3.86
C ILE A 80 4.91 -14.86 -5.10
N GLN A 81 4.92 -14.23 -6.28
CA GLN A 81 4.56 -14.89 -7.54
C GLN A 81 5.43 -16.11 -7.83
N THR A 82 6.73 -16.03 -7.54
CA THR A 82 7.67 -17.14 -7.71
C THR A 82 7.32 -18.30 -6.77
N LEU A 83 7.04 -18.01 -5.50
CA LEU A 83 6.62 -19.02 -4.53
C LEU A 83 5.30 -19.67 -4.92
N GLN A 84 4.32 -18.89 -5.39
CA GLN A 84 3.04 -19.39 -5.87
C GLN A 84 3.20 -20.34 -7.07
N LYS A 85 4.08 -20.01 -8.03
CA LYS A 85 4.41 -20.89 -9.16
C LYS A 85 5.03 -22.21 -8.70
N LYS A 86 6.01 -22.16 -7.80
CA LYS A 86 6.63 -23.36 -7.22
C LYS A 86 5.61 -24.25 -6.50
N ARG A 87 4.74 -23.64 -5.69
CA ARG A 87 3.65 -24.33 -4.99
C ARG A 87 2.69 -25.03 -5.97
N LYS A 88 2.30 -24.36 -7.07
CA LYS A 88 1.46 -24.97 -8.11
C LYS A 88 2.12 -26.19 -8.76
N ILE A 89 3.42 -26.11 -9.09
CA ILE A 89 4.17 -27.23 -9.67
C ILE A 89 4.24 -28.41 -8.69
N PHE A 90 4.56 -28.13 -7.43
CA PHE A 90 4.61 -29.15 -6.38
C PHE A 90 3.26 -29.85 -6.19
N ASN A 91 2.18 -29.08 -6.06
CA ASN A 91 0.83 -29.65 -5.92
C ASN A 91 0.40 -30.46 -7.16
N LYS A 92 0.80 -30.05 -8.37
CA LYS A 92 0.53 -30.84 -9.58
C LYS A 92 1.24 -32.19 -9.55
N LYS A 93 2.48 -32.26 -9.06
CA LYS A 93 3.22 -33.52 -8.89
C LYS A 93 2.63 -34.45 -7.83
N LEU A 94 1.99 -33.91 -6.79
CA LEU A 94 1.35 -34.72 -5.75
C LEU A 94 0.00 -35.33 -6.16
N ASN A 95 -0.66 -34.73 -7.16
CA ASN A 95 -1.97 -35.20 -7.66
C ASN A 95 -1.85 -35.94 -9.01
N MET A 96 -0.64 -36.34 -9.40
CA MET A 96 -0.35 -37.23 -10.52
C MET A 96 0.09 -38.58 -9.97
#